data_AF-A0A7L8RR24-F1
#
_entry.id   AF-A0A7L8RR24-F1
#
_cell.length_a   1.000
_cell.length_b   1.000
_cell.length_c   1.000
_cell.angle_alpha   90.00
_cell.angle_beta   90.00
_cell.angle_gamma   90.00
#
_symmetry.space_group_name_H-M   'P 1'
#
loop_
_entity.id
_entity.type
_entity.pdbx_description
1 polymer ?
#
loop_
_entity_poly.entity_id
_entity_poly.type
_entity_poly.pdbx_seq_one_letter_code
_entity_poly.pdbx_strand_id
1 'polypeptide(L)'
;MDSLDPTLGAEYRLHHTQNGTTDRNIYRNGVGTTDSGVVQKPSGASAVLLYILAEDNSLAECAKGSINFVYLRNGALSANWIAAEDKSWRTPATFYTIADG
;
A
#
# COMPACT_ATOMS: atom_id res chain seq x y z
N MET A 1 6.57 -6.76 11.60
CA MET A 1 5.41 -5.99 11.07
C MET A 1 5.53 -4.54 11.53
N ASP A 2 4.96 -3.60 10.75
CA ASP A 2 4.94 -2.16 11.08
C ASP A 2 4.27 -1.98 12.46
N SER A 3 4.99 -1.42 13.43
CA SER A 3 4.59 -1.37 14.85
C SER A 3 3.92 -0.04 15.23
N LEU A 4 3.45 0.72 14.25
CA LEU A 4 2.85 2.02 14.49
C LEU A 4 1.33 1.93 14.62
N ASP A 5 0.81 2.50 15.71
CA ASP A 5 -0.60 2.80 15.85
C ASP A 5 -0.96 4.04 15.01
N PRO A 6 -1.91 3.95 14.06
CA PRO A 6 -2.27 5.08 13.21
C PRO A 6 -2.91 6.20 14.04
N THR A 7 -2.50 7.44 13.78
CA THR A 7 -3.08 8.62 14.42
C THR A 7 -4.43 8.96 13.78
N LEU A 8 -5.46 9.17 14.60
CA LEU A 8 -6.78 9.56 14.12
C LEU A 8 -6.71 10.88 13.34
N GLY A 9 -7.34 10.90 12.16
CA GLY A 9 -7.40 12.08 11.28
C GLY A 9 -6.14 12.35 10.46
N ALA A 10 -5.10 11.51 10.56
CA ALA A 10 -3.91 11.62 9.73
C ALA A 10 -4.09 10.88 8.38
N GLU A 11 -3.50 11.43 7.32
CA GLU A 11 -3.48 10.80 6.00
C GLU A 11 -2.24 9.89 5.83
N TYR A 12 -2.50 8.65 5.44
CA TYR A 12 -1.48 7.65 5.16
C TYR A 12 -1.61 7.12 3.72
N ARG A 13 -0.47 6.89 3.08
CA ARG A 13 -0.40 6.11 1.84
C ARG A 13 0.12 4.73 2.17
N LEU A 14 -0.68 3.70 1.87
CA LEU A 14 -0.33 2.31 2.13
C LEU A 14 -0.11 1.58 0.80
N HIS A 15 0.98 0.82 0.70
CA HIS A 15 1.16 -0.17 -0.36
C HIS A 15 1.53 -1.51 0.23
N HIS A 16 1.02 -2.57 -0.38
CA HIS A 16 1.45 -3.94 -0.14
C HIS A 16 1.86 -4.55 -1.47
N THR A 17 2.97 -5.28 -1.49
CA THR A 17 3.44 -5.98 -2.70
C THR A 17 3.22 -7.46 -2.56
N GLN A 18 2.71 -8.11 -3.60
CA GLN A 18 2.72 -9.57 -3.71
C GLN A 18 3.70 -10.00 -4.81
N ASN A 19 4.72 -10.80 -4.47
CA ASN A 19 5.75 -11.31 -5.37
C ASN A 19 5.95 -12.84 -5.30
N GLY A 20 5.19 -13.53 -4.43
CA GLY A 20 5.24 -14.99 -4.28
C GLY A 20 6.47 -15.53 -3.52
N THR A 21 7.26 -14.68 -2.86
CA THR A 21 8.40 -15.10 -2.03
C THR A 21 8.05 -15.07 -0.53
N THR A 22 9.06 -15.26 0.33
CA THR A 22 8.96 -15.35 1.80
C THR A 22 8.78 -14.01 2.53
N ASP A 23 8.67 -12.90 1.81
CA ASP A 23 8.79 -11.56 2.42
C ASP A 23 7.52 -10.75 2.23
N ARG A 24 6.70 -10.59 3.28
CA ARG A 24 5.58 -9.64 3.25
C ARG A 24 6.10 -8.23 3.45
N ASN A 25 5.85 -7.37 2.47
CA ASN A 25 6.26 -5.97 2.53
C ASN A 25 5.03 -5.07 2.60
N ILE A 26 4.94 -4.30 3.67
CA ILE A 26 3.98 -3.22 3.81
C ILE A 26 4.77 -1.92 3.78
N TYR A 27 4.34 -0.98 2.96
CA TYR A 27 4.91 0.34 2.85
C TYR A 27 3.91 1.35 3.36
N ARG A 28 4.37 2.23 4.25
CA ARG A 28 3.60 3.37 4.74
C ARG A 28 4.36 4.63 4.41
N ASN A 29 3.71 5.54 3.71
CA ASN A 29 4.29 6.81 3.27
C ASN A 29 5.64 6.61 2.56
N GLY A 30 5.69 5.64 1.64
CA GLY A 30 6.90 5.29 0.90
C GLY A 30 7.95 4.45 1.66
N VAL A 31 7.80 4.25 2.97
CA VAL A 31 8.77 3.51 3.80
C VAL A 31 8.30 2.08 4.05
N GLY A 32 9.12 1.10 3.66
CA GLY A 32 8.81 -0.32 3.77
C GLY A 32 9.19 -0.92 5.13
N THR A 33 8.36 -1.84 5.61
CA THR A 33 8.69 -2.82 6.64
C THR A 33 8.49 -4.21 6.08
N THR A 34 9.48 -5.08 6.28
CA THR A 34 9.46 -6.47 5.82
C THR A 34 9.22 -7.40 7.00
N ASP A 35 8.33 -8.37 6.79
CA ASP A 35 8.26 -9.59 7.58
C ASP A 35 8.75 -10.76 6.72
N SER A 36 9.97 -11.22 7.01
CA SER A 36 10.66 -12.29 6.27
C SER A 36 10.36 -13.69 6.81
N GLY A 37 9.56 -13.80 7.87
CA GLY A 37 9.21 -15.07 8.50
C GLY A 37 8.03 -15.77 7.85
N VAL A 38 7.34 -15.10 6.91
CA VAL A 38 6.02 -15.56 6.45
C VAL A 38 5.85 -15.40 4.95
N VAL A 39 5.61 -16.52 4.28
CA VAL A 39 5.28 -16.56 2.85
C VAL A 39 4.01 -15.73 2.57
N GLN A 40 4.05 -15.00 1.46
CA GLN A 40 2.90 -14.30 0.94
C GLN A 40 1.91 -15.29 0.35
N LYS A 41 0.70 -15.35 0.90
CA LYS A 41 -0.33 -16.26 0.39
C LYS A 41 -1.01 -15.63 -0.84
N PRO A 42 -0.99 -16.27 -2.02
CA PRO A 42 -1.77 -15.78 -3.15
C PRO A 42 -3.26 -15.86 -2.83
N SER A 43 -4.07 -15.06 -3.53
CA SER A 43 -5.52 -15.22 -3.49
C SER A 43 -5.91 -16.62 -3.96
N GLY A 44 -6.95 -17.21 -3.37
CA GLY A 44 -7.51 -18.45 -3.88
C GLY A 44 -8.03 -18.28 -5.31
N ALA A 45 -8.09 -19.38 -6.06
CA ALA A 45 -8.51 -19.37 -7.48
C ALA A 45 -9.93 -18.82 -7.70
N SER A 46 -10.74 -18.70 -6.65
CA SER A 46 -12.13 -18.21 -6.69
C SER A 46 -12.29 -16.76 -6.21
N ALA A 47 -11.20 -16.03 -5.94
CA ALA A 47 -11.27 -14.63 -5.55
C ALA A 47 -11.68 -13.76 -6.75
N VAL A 48 -12.95 -13.31 -6.77
CA VAL A 48 -13.54 -12.51 -7.85
C VAL A 48 -14.08 -11.16 -7.40
N LEU A 49 -13.96 -10.83 -6.11
CA LEU A 49 -14.44 -9.60 -5.51
C LEU A 49 -13.31 -8.87 -4.79
N LEU A 50 -13.34 -7.54 -4.86
CA LEU A 50 -12.49 -6.64 -4.09
C LEU A 50 -13.38 -5.84 -3.14
N TYR A 51 -13.17 -6.03 -1.84
CA TYR A 51 -13.83 -5.25 -0.80
C TYR A 51 -12.87 -4.16 -0.32
N ILE A 52 -13.40 -2.96 -0.12
CA ILE A 52 -12.65 -1.79 0.33
C ILE A 52 -13.26 -1.33 1.65
N LEU A 53 -12.43 -1.14 2.67
CA LEU A 53 -12.82 -0.85 4.07
C LEU A 53 -13.65 -1.97 4.75
N ALA A 54 -13.73 -3.16 4.16
CA ALA A 54 -14.34 -4.34 4.75
C ALA A 54 -13.60 -5.59 4.27
N GLU A 55 -13.65 -6.67 5.04
CA GLU A 55 -13.07 -7.96 4.65
C GLU A 55 -13.92 -8.71 3.61
N ASP A 56 -15.25 -8.62 3.72
CA ASP A 56 -16.23 -9.29 2.87
C ASP A 56 -17.59 -8.59 2.89
N ASN A 57 -18.64 -9.26 2.38
CA ASN A 57 -19.99 -8.71 2.31
C ASN A 57 -20.74 -8.66 3.65
N SER A 58 -20.23 -9.32 4.69
CA SER A 58 -20.88 -9.40 6.00
C SER A 58 -20.77 -8.07 6.75
N LEU A 59 -19.75 -7.28 6.39
CA LEU A 59 -19.41 -6.02 7.05
C LEU A 59 -19.09 -6.19 8.55
N ALA A 60 -18.76 -7.41 8.99
CA ALA A 60 -18.43 -7.70 10.39
C ALA A 60 -17.16 -6.97 10.83
N GLU A 61 -16.11 -6.99 10.00
CA GLU A 61 -14.88 -6.22 10.20
C GLU A 61 -14.80 -5.07 9.18
N CYS A 62 -15.33 -3.90 9.58
CA CYS A 62 -15.27 -2.69 8.77
C CYS A 62 -14.35 -1.61 9.37
N ALA A 63 -13.59 -0.97 8.49
CA ALA A 63 -12.86 0.24 8.81
C ALA A 63 -13.73 1.48 8.60
N LYS A 64 -13.58 2.49 9.47
CA LYS A 64 -14.21 3.80 9.33
C LYS A 64 -13.17 4.84 8.92
N GLY A 65 -13.44 5.57 7.85
CA GLY A 65 -12.55 6.62 7.35
C GLY A 65 -12.87 7.00 5.92
N SER A 66 -11.96 7.72 5.29
CA SER A 66 -12.04 8.12 3.90
C SER A 66 -10.86 7.55 3.12
N ILE A 67 -11.12 7.16 1.87
CA ILE A 67 -10.10 6.69 0.94
C ILE A 67 -10.11 7.64 -0.25
N ASN A 68 -8.94 8.23 -0.53
CA ASN A 68 -8.78 9.12 -1.68
C ASN A 68 -8.72 8.32 -3.00
N PHE A 69 -7.94 7.24 -3.04
CA PHE A 69 -7.81 6.37 -4.21
C PHE A 69 -7.37 4.96 -3.79
N VAL A 70 -7.69 3.98 -4.61
CA VAL A 70 -7.17 2.60 -4.52
C VAL A 70 -6.79 2.15 -5.92
N TYR A 71 -5.67 1.45 -6.05
CA TYR A 71 -5.36 0.74 -7.28
C TYR A 71 -4.86 -0.67 -6.97
N LEU A 72 -5.10 -1.58 -7.92
CA LEU A 72 -4.46 -2.88 -8.00
C LEU A 72 -3.69 -2.94 -9.30
N ARG A 73 -2.49 -3.52 -9.27
CA ARG A 73 -1.65 -3.66 -10.46
C ARG A 73 -1.10 -5.08 -10.57
N ASN A 74 -0.82 -5.48 -11.80
CA ASN A 74 -0.14 -6.75 -12.05
C ASN A 74 1.37 -6.61 -11.85
N GLY A 75 1.92 -7.28 -10.83
CA GLY A 75 3.34 -7.30 -10.47
C GLY A 75 3.68 -6.51 -9.19
N ALA A 76 4.87 -6.71 -8.65
CA ALA A 76 5.38 -6.01 -7.46
C ALA A 76 6.18 -4.75 -7.82
N LEU A 77 5.84 -3.59 -7.24
CA LEU A 77 6.65 -2.37 -7.41
C LEU A 77 7.95 -2.50 -6.61
N SER A 78 9.02 -1.87 -7.09
CA SER A 78 10.23 -1.71 -6.27
C SER A 78 9.98 -0.70 -5.14
N ALA A 79 10.74 -0.84 -4.05
CA ALA A 79 10.70 0.11 -2.93
C ALA A 79 10.97 1.56 -3.39
N ASN A 80 11.91 1.75 -4.32
CA ASN A 80 12.22 3.07 -4.87
C ASN A 80 11.02 3.69 -5.59
N TRP A 81 10.24 2.88 -6.32
CA TRP A 81 9.07 3.39 -7.01
C TRP A 81 7.95 3.77 -6.04
N ILE A 82 7.73 2.94 -5.01
CA ILE A 82 6.78 3.24 -3.94
C ILE A 82 7.15 4.52 -3.18
N ALA A 83 8.45 4.73 -2.90
CA ALA A 83 8.94 5.94 -2.25
C ALA A 83 8.79 7.18 -3.16
N ALA A 84 9.06 7.04 -4.47
CA ALA A 84 8.86 8.11 -5.42
C ALA A 84 7.37 8.48 -5.55
N GLU A 85 6.49 7.48 -5.57
CA GLU A 85 5.05 7.68 -5.65
C GLU A 85 4.52 8.48 -4.46
N ASP A 86 4.91 8.14 -3.22
CA ASP A 86 4.55 8.93 -2.03
C ASP A 86 5.08 10.37 -2.10
N LYS A 87 6.35 10.56 -2.49
CA LYS A 87 6.94 11.90 -2.65
C LYS A 87 6.23 12.76 -3.69
N SER A 88 5.79 12.17 -4.80
CA SER A 88 5.07 12.90 -5.84
C SER A 88 3.77 13.50 -5.35
N TRP A 89 3.17 12.90 -4.31
CA TRP A 89 1.94 13.36 -3.69
C TRP A 89 2.18 14.32 -2.53
N ARG A 90 3.14 14.02 -1.66
CA ARG A 90 3.42 14.84 -0.46
C ARG A 90 4.20 16.10 -0.76
N THR A 91 5.03 16.09 -1.80
CA THR A 91 5.92 17.19 -2.17
C THR A 91 5.95 17.42 -3.69
N PRO A 92 4.81 17.69 -4.34
CA PRO A 92 4.71 17.76 -5.80
C PRO A 92 5.63 18.85 -6.40
N ALA A 93 5.73 20.01 -5.73
CA ALA A 93 6.52 21.15 -6.19
C ALA A 93 8.03 20.86 -6.28
N THR A 94 8.53 19.87 -5.55
CA THR A 94 9.95 19.50 -5.53
C THR A 94 10.20 18.07 -6.00
N PHE A 95 9.16 17.37 -6.48
CA PHE A 95 9.29 15.98 -6.89
C PHE A 95 10.10 15.84 -8.18
N TYR A 96 9.90 16.75 -9.12
CA TYR A 96 10.71 16.86 -10.33
C TYR A 96 10.91 18.34 -10.70
N THR A 97 12.02 18.62 -11.37
CA THR A 97 12.31 19.92 -11.97
C THR A 97 12.54 19.72 -13.45
N ILE A 98 11.87 20.53 -14.27
CA ILE A 98 12.23 20.67 -15.68
C ILE A 98 13.27 21.80 -15.71
N ALA A 99 14.48 21.48 -16.16
CA ALA A 99 15.48 22.51 -16.44
C ALA A 99 15.22 23.00 -17.86
N ASP A 100 14.86 24.27 -18.00
CA ASP A 100 14.78 24.92 -19.30
C ASP A 100 16.23 25.12 -19.80
N GLY A 101 16.54 24.55 -20.96
CA GLY A 101 17.86 24.66 -21.61
C GLY A 101 18.08 25.99 -22.30
#